data_AF-A0A1I7X1H3-F1
#
_entry.id   AF-A0A1I7X1H3-F1
#
_cell.length_a   1.000
_cell.length_b   1.000
_cell.length_c   1.000
_cell.angle_alpha   90.00
_cell.angle_beta   90.00
_cell.angle_gamma   90.00
#
_symmetry.space_group_name_H-M   'P 1'
#
loop_
_entity.id
_entity.type
_entity.pdbx_description
1 polymer ?
#
loop_
_entity_poly.entity_id
_entity_poly.type
_entity_poly.pdbx_seq_one_letter_code
_entity_poly.pdbx_strand_id
1 'polypeptide(L)' 'MIITENDLREPFSILGEITEVRLFKAQGYAFVRYEKKECATNAIMEMNGKEICGNTIRSNSQKYTFH' A
#
# COMPACT_ATOMS: atom_id res chain seq x y z
N MET A 1 -17.93 -4.67 3.90
CA MET A 1 -17.03 -5.03 2.79
C MET A 1 -15.64 -5.24 3.37
N ILE A 2 -15.02 -6.40 3.10
CA ILE A 2 -13.72 -6.78 3.67
C ILE A 2 -12.67 -6.48 2.60
N ILE A 3 -11.75 -5.53 2.85
CA ILE A 3 -10.60 -5.31 1.98
C ILE A 3 -9.69 -6.55 2.08
N THR A 4 -9.22 -7.04 0.94
CA THR A 4 -8.32 -8.20 0.86
C THR A 4 -6.91 -7.80 0.46
N GLU A 5 -5.94 -8.70 0.63
CA GLU A 5 -4.57 -8.45 0.15
C GLU A 5 -4.55 -8.24 -1.36
N ASN A 6 -5.46 -8.87 -2.09
CA ASN A 6 -5.55 -8.73 -3.54
C ASN A 6 -6.07 -7.36 -3.96
N ASP A 7 -7.06 -6.80 -3.25
CA ASP A 7 -7.55 -5.41 -3.46
C ASP A 7 -6.45 -4.36 -3.35
N LEU A 8 -5.44 -4.63 -2.52
CA LEU A 8 -4.27 -3.76 -2.40
C LEU A 8 -3.21 -4.18 -3.41
N ARG A 9 -2.91 -5.47 -3.55
CA ARG A 9 -1.87 -5.96 -4.43
C ARG A 9 -2.12 -5.58 -5.88
N GLU A 10 -3.34 -5.67 -6.40
CA GLU A 10 -3.64 -5.35 -7.80
C GLU A 10 -3.26 -3.90 -8.18
N PRO A 11 -3.81 -2.86 -7.53
CA PRO A 11 -3.48 -1.49 -7.88
C PRO A 11 -2.09 -1.06 -7.40
N PHE A 12 -1.48 -1.75 -6.44
CA PHE A 12 -0.09 -1.51 -6.05
C PHE A 12 0.89 -2.19 -7.04
N SER A 13 0.53 -3.34 -7.62
CA SER A 13 1.40 -4.10 -8.52
C SER A 13 1.56 -3.41 -9.88
N ILE A 14 0.61 -2.56 -10.29
CA ILE A 14 0.76 -1.73 -11.51
C ILE A 14 1.75 -0.58 -11.31
N LEU A 15 2.03 -0.18 -10.06
CA LEU A 15 2.93 0.93 -9.71
C LEU A 15 4.37 0.43 -9.53
N GLY A 16 4.54 -0.86 -9.24
CA GLY A 16 5.85 -1.52 -9.21
C GLY A 16 5.82 -2.93 -8.64
N GLU A 17 6.99 -3.55 -8.60
CA GLU A 17 7.13 -4.92 -8.11
C GLU A 17 7.05 -4.98 -6.58
N ILE A 18 6.01 -5.65 -6.10
CA ILE A 18 5.76 -5.86 -4.67
C ILE A 18 6.49 -7.12 -4.21
N THR A 19 7.36 -6.94 -3.22
CA THR A 19 8.11 -8.03 -2.58
C THR A 19 7.31 -8.68 -1.44
N GLU A 20 6.57 -7.89 -0.67
CA GLU A 20 5.78 -8.40 0.46
C GLU A 20 4.50 -7.58 0.65
N VAL A 21 3.37 -8.25 0.85
CA VAL A 21 2.10 -7.62 1.29
C VAL A 21 1.72 -8.23 2.62
N ARG A 22 1.33 -7.39 3.56
CA ARG A 22 0.87 -7.83 4.89
C ARG A 22 -0.37 -7.05 5.27
N LEU A 23 -1.53 -7.69 5.16
CA LEU A 23 -2.82 -7.09 5.50
C LEU A 23 -3.21 -7.40 6.95
N PHE A 24 -3.43 -6.34 7.73
CA PHE A 24 -3.93 -6.43 9.09
C PHE A 24 -5.42 -6.08 9.12
N LYS A 25 -6.26 -7.05 8.76
CA LYS A 25 -7.74 -6.89 8.82
C LYS A 25 -8.23 -6.47 10.20
N ALA A 26 -7.57 -6.95 11.26
CA ALA A 26 -7.90 -6.61 12.65
C ALA A 26 -7.68 -5.14 13.01
N GLN A 27 -6.73 -4.46 12.35
CA GLN A 27 -6.44 -3.04 12.60
C GLN A 27 -6.84 -2.12 11.43
N GLY A 28 -7.30 -2.68 10.31
CA GLY A 28 -7.79 -1.91 9.17
C GLY A 28 -6.69 -1.24 8.34
N TYR A 29 -5.46 -1.75 8.39
CA TYR A 29 -4.36 -1.25 7.55
C TYR A 29 -3.56 -2.39 6.92
N ALA A 30 -2.70 -2.05 5.96
CA ALA A 30 -1.81 -3.00 5.31
C ALA A 30 -0.44 -2.40 5.08
N PHE A 31 0.56 -3.27 5.05
CA PHE A 31 1.92 -2.96 4.69
C PHE A 31 2.23 -3.56 3.32
N VAL A 32 2.69 -2.72 2.40
CA VAL A 32 3.16 -3.13 1.09
C VAL A 32 4.63 -2.75 0.97
N ARG A 33 5.48 -3.75 0.74
CA ARG A 33 6.91 -3.60 0.55
C ARG A 33 7.23 -3.76 -0.93
N TYR A 34 7.81 -2.73 -1.51
CA TYR A 34 8.32 -2.78 -2.87
C TYR A 34 9.80 -3.15 -2.90
N GLU A 35 10.23 -3.71 -4.02
CA GLU A 35 11.66 -3.94 -4.27
C GLU A 35 12.39 -2.60 -4.40
N LYS A 36 11.78 -1.66 -5.15
CA LYS A 36 12.34 -0.34 -5.43
C LYS A 36 11.67 0.75 -4.58
N LYS A 37 12.50 1.58 -3.97
CA LYS A 37 12.10 2.80 -3.24
C LYS A 37 11.37 3.83 -4.12
N GLU A 38 11.72 3.92 -5.40
CA GLU A 38 11.00 4.77 -6.37
C GLU A 38 9.58 4.27 -6.58
N CYS A 39 9.39 2.97 -6.81
CA CYS A 39 8.05 2.36 -6.92
C CYS A 39 7.23 2.60 -5.65
N ALA A 40 7.80 2.45 -4.46
CA ALA A 40 7.12 2.75 -3.21
C ALA A 40 6.64 4.21 -3.14
N THR A 41 7.51 5.15 -3.50
CA THR A 41 7.20 6.59 -3.47
C THR A 41 6.08 6.92 -4.45
N ASN A 42 6.20 6.41 -5.68
CA ASN A 42 5.20 6.64 -6.73
C ASN A 42 3.86 6.01 -6.35
N ALA A 43 3.89 4.80 -5.78
CA ALA A 43 2.70 4.13 -5.31
C ALA A 43 1.99 4.90 -4.20
N ILE A 44 2.75 5.47 -3.27
CA ILE A 44 2.18 6.33 -2.23
C ILE A 44 1.54 7.56 -2.85
N MET A 45 2.18 8.23 -3.79
CA MET A 45 1.61 9.42 -4.42
C MET A 45 0.31 9.10 -5.19
N GLU A 46 0.28 8.01 -5.94
CA GLU A 46 -0.87 7.59 -6.75
C GLU A 46 -2.02 6.99 -5.93
N MET A 47 -1.71 6.29 -4.84
CA MET A 47 -2.70 5.59 -4.01
C MET A 47 -3.11 6.40 -2.78
N ASN A 48 -2.36 7.43 -2.37
CA ASN A 48 -2.71 8.28 -1.25
C ASN A 48 -3.88 9.19 -1.60
N GLY A 49 -5.02 8.96 -0.93
CA GLY A 49 -6.25 9.71 -1.16
C GLY A 49 -7.17 9.05 -2.20
N LYS A 50 -6.83 7.84 -2.68
CA LYS A 50 -7.68 7.09 -3.60
C LYS A 50 -8.84 6.44 -2.84
N GLU A 51 -10.04 6.50 -3.39
CA GLU A 51 -11.21 5.84 -2.80
C GLU A 51 -11.32 4.41 -3.34
N ILE A 52 -11.24 3.42 -2.44
CA ILE A 52 -11.44 2.00 -2.78
C ILE A 52 -12.68 1.51 -2.00
N CYS A 53 -13.70 1.06 -2.74
CA CYS A 53 -14.98 0.59 -2.17
C CYS A 53 -15.65 1.59 -1.20
N GLY A 54 -15.56 2.89 -1.48
CA GLY A 54 -16.12 3.95 -0.63
C GLY A 54 -15.28 4.28 0.61
N ASN A 55 -14.08 3.71 0.74
CA ASN A 55 -13.13 4.04 1.79
C ASN A 55 -11.89 4.73 1.19
N THR A 56 -11.54 5.89 1.72
CA THR A 56 -10.30 6.59 1.33
C THR A 56 -9.09 5.84 1.88
N ILE A 57 -8.23 5.37 0.98
CA ILE A 57 -7.00 4.68 1.33
C ILE A 57 -5.89 5.72 1.51
N ARG A 58 -5.16 5.60 2.62
CA ARG A 58 -4.01 6.45 2.92
C ARG A 58 -2.74 5.62 2.84
N SER A 59 -1.96 5.88 1.81
CA SER A 59 -0.64 5.28 1.63
C SER A 59 0.40 6.24 2.23
N ASN A 60 1.34 5.74 3.03
CA ASN A 60 2.40 6.57 3.59
C ASN A 60 3.77 5.91 3.41
N SER A 61 4.81 6.73 3.27
CA SER A 61 6.19 6.25 3.26
C SER A 61 6.67 6.11 4.69
N GLN A 62 6.74 4.87 5.19
CA GLN A 62 7.40 4.64 6.47
C GLN A 62 8.90 4.52 6.22
N LYS A 63 9.61 5.64 6.38
CA LYS A 63 11.08 5.61 6.43
C LYS A 63 11.47 5.06 7.80
N TYR A 64 12.09 3.88 7.84
CA TYR A 64 12.81 3.41 9.02
C TYR A 64 14.04 4.32 9.21
N THR A 65 13.84 5.45 9.88
CA THR A 65 14.94 6.26 10.38
C THR A 65 15.39 5.60 11.68
N PHE A 66 16.51 4.88 11.64
CA PHE A 66 17.25 4.55 12.86
C PHE A 66 17.87 5.85 13.37
N HIS A 67 17.56 6.25 14.60
CA HIS A 67 18.28 7.29 15.34
C HIS A 67 19.35 6.63 16.19
#